data_AF-A0A7S4CZJ8-F1
#
_entry.id   AF-A0A7S4CZJ8-F1
#
_cell.length_a   1.000
_cell.length_b   1.000
_cell.length_c   1.000
_cell.angle_alpha   90.00
_cell.angle_beta   90.00
_cell.angle_gamma   90.00
#
_symmetry.space_group_name_H-M   'P 1'
#
loop_
_entity.id
_entity.type
_entity.pdbx_description
1 polymer ?
#
loop_
_entity_poly.entity_id
_entity_poly.type
_entity_poly.pdbx_seq_one_letter_code
_entity_poly.pdbx_strand_id
1 'polypeptide(L)'
;IFFRSGSCMHVLWGAASHNMRRALLIGTRRAFCTKGFAAPTGIFVDAKNLTDFLQKGGSQQLISWAAEVGNPIVRKAYGNWNAMQGVVQTSLVENGFQLIHTPYPVSGKSAADIAMVVDVMGVLYQRTELQTFILATGDSDFSQLFCHLRQSGRTVIGVGPDSPLSRIVKNSCDKYILIDQPGAAMPSPSAWEEARKLVARTLKSVDKDRKTAISVLKRRMLLLDSSFDEARLGCKTFKQFLFSEAVADLLPPVVNDQHGHPFLVFRDDRAAACPYGMTGGWEEARKLVGRALADMPKGGKLAISKLKLKMVDLDDSFDERSWGCKTFKQFLSSEALADLLPPIGRSESGHPFLDFSGVDDDWYTFK
;
A
#
# COMPACT_ATOMS: atom_id res chain seq x y z
N ILE A 1 42.69 -44.99 -17.81
CA ILE A 1 43.59 -45.64 -16.83
C ILE A 1 44.94 -44.94 -16.96
N PHE A 2 45.33 -44.16 -15.95
CA PHE A 2 46.61 -43.46 -15.89
C PHE A 2 47.74 -44.47 -15.64
N PHE A 3 48.86 -44.36 -16.36
CA PHE A 3 50.17 -44.64 -15.77
C PHE A 3 51.21 -43.66 -16.31
N ARG A 4 52.03 -43.19 -15.38
CA ARG A 4 53.01 -42.10 -15.47
C ARG A 4 54.41 -42.72 -15.61
N SER A 5 55.33 -41.91 -16.16
CA SER A 5 56.78 -41.89 -15.92
C SER A 5 57.73 -42.61 -16.90
N GLY A 6 58.87 -41.95 -17.13
CA GLY A 6 60.01 -42.37 -17.97
C GLY A 6 60.31 -41.32 -19.04
N SER A 7 61.10 -40.28 -18.78
CA SER A 7 62.58 -40.23 -18.77
C SER A 7 63.13 -39.56 -20.04
N CYS A 8 64.07 -38.63 -19.81
CA CYS A 8 65.04 -37.98 -20.67
C CYS A 8 65.16 -38.41 -22.14
N MET A 9 65.30 -37.43 -23.04
CA MET A 9 66.46 -37.39 -23.94
C MET A 9 66.74 -35.99 -24.52
N HIS A 10 68.04 -35.68 -24.50
CA HIS A 10 68.70 -34.50 -25.02
C HIS A 10 68.62 -34.40 -26.56
N VAL A 11 68.35 -33.18 -27.03
CA VAL A 11 69.05 -32.41 -28.07
C VAL A 11 69.63 -33.17 -29.28
N LEU A 12 69.15 -32.84 -30.48
CA LEU A 12 70.01 -32.61 -31.65
C LEU A 12 69.42 -31.49 -32.54
N TRP A 13 70.33 -30.74 -33.13
CA TRP A 13 70.23 -29.35 -33.58
C TRP A 13 70.37 -29.27 -35.11
N GLY A 14 69.74 -28.28 -35.75
CA GLY A 14 70.00 -27.86 -37.15
C GLY A 14 68.73 -27.85 -38.00
N ALA A 15 68.31 -26.78 -38.68
CA ALA A 15 69.07 -25.69 -39.25
C ALA A 15 68.24 -24.41 -39.46
N ALA A 16 68.95 -23.28 -39.45
CA ALA A 16 68.69 -22.04 -40.18
C ALA A 16 67.39 -21.23 -39.93
N SER A 17 67.52 -20.14 -39.17
CA SER A 17 67.59 -18.80 -39.79
C SER A 17 68.19 -17.77 -38.83
N HIS A 18 69.10 -16.95 -39.35
CA HIS A 18 69.97 -16.06 -38.59
C HIS A 18 69.32 -14.74 -38.13
N ASN A 19 67.98 -14.63 -38.17
CA ASN A 19 67.25 -13.38 -37.89
C ASN A 19 66.41 -13.37 -36.60
N MET A 20 66.53 -14.38 -35.73
CA MET A 20 65.64 -14.52 -34.55
C MET A 20 66.37 -14.67 -33.21
N ARG A 21 67.56 -14.07 -33.04
CA ARG A 21 68.33 -14.14 -31.78
C ARG A 21 68.86 -12.80 -31.25
N ARG A 22 68.27 -11.67 -31.64
CA ARG A 22 68.64 -10.35 -31.11
C ARG A 22 67.47 -9.49 -30.61
N ALA A 23 66.32 -10.09 -30.33
CA ALA A 23 65.15 -9.40 -29.77
C ALA A 23 64.74 -9.95 -28.39
N LEU A 24 65.68 -10.53 -27.64
CA LEU A 24 65.45 -11.02 -26.28
C LEU A 24 66.31 -10.21 -25.30
N LEU A 25 65.91 -8.97 -24.99
CA LEU A 25 66.29 -8.26 -23.75
C LEU A 25 65.71 -6.84 -23.55
N ILE A 26 64.78 -6.35 -24.39
CA ILE A 26 63.98 -5.16 -24.04
C ILE A 26 62.51 -5.54 -24.23
N GLY A 27 62.00 -6.31 -23.27
CA GLY A 27 60.58 -6.62 -23.17
C GLY A 27 59.83 -5.40 -22.65
N THR A 28 59.66 -4.36 -23.47
CA THR A 28 58.52 -3.46 -23.31
C THR A 28 57.28 -4.30 -23.52
N ARG A 29 56.73 -4.84 -22.43
CA ARG A 29 55.36 -5.31 -22.37
C ARG A 29 54.48 -4.10 -22.66
N ARG A 30 54.25 -3.79 -23.93
CA ARG A 30 52.97 -3.19 -24.33
C ARG A 30 51.95 -4.24 -23.94
N ALA A 31 51.37 -4.05 -22.76
CA ALA A 31 50.14 -4.70 -22.39
C ALA A 31 49.19 -4.44 -23.57
N PHE A 32 48.91 -5.49 -24.35
CA PHE A 32 47.66 -5.52 -25.07
C PHE A 32 46.62 -5.40 -23.97
N CYS A 33 46.12 -4.18 -23.79
CA CYS A 33 44.98 -3.92 -22.94
C CYS A 33 43.82 -4.63 -23.64
N THR A 34 43.68 -5.93 -23.37
CA THR A 34 42.40 -6.60 -23.51
C THR A 34 41.48 -5.78 -22.62
N LYS A 35 40.70 -4.86 -23.21
CA LYS A 35 39.50 -4.38 -22.54
C LYS A 35 38.78 -5.67 -22.13
N GLY A 36 38.84 -6.00 -20.85
CA GLY A 36 38.17 -7.20 -20.34
C GLY A 36 36.73 -7.09 -20.81
N PHE A 37 36.23 -8.12 -21.50
CA PHE A 37 34.81 -8.15 -21.81
C PHE A 37 34.06 -7.99 -20.51
N ALA A 38 33.14 -7.03 -20.46
CA ALA A 38 32.32 -6.79 -19.28
C ALA A 38 31.66 -8.11 -18.86
N ALA A 39 31.63 -8.38 -17.55
CA ALA A 39 31.21 -9.68 -17.02
C ALA A 39 29.84 -10.09 -17.59
N PRO A 40 29.63 -11.33 -18.06
CA PRO A 40 28.36 -11.72 -18.66
C PRO A 40 27.22 -11.67 -17.65
N THR A 41 26.08 -11.11 -18.08
CA THR A 41 24.88 -10.94 -17.26
C THR A 41 23.65 -11.54 -17.94
N GLY A 42 22.67 -11.89 -17.12
CA GLY A 42 21.40 -12.46 -17.55
C GLY A 42 20.23 -11.65 -16.99
N ILE A 43 19.29 -11.28 -17.86
CA ILE A 43 18.06 -10.57 -17.51
C ILE A 43 16.89 -11.54 -17.63
N PHE A 44 16.11 -11.67 -16.58
CA PHE A 44 14.94 -12.53 -16.50
C PHE A 44 13.75 -11.71 -16.02
N VAL A 45 12.72 -11.61 -16.85
CA VAL A 45 11.60 -10.70 -16.65
C VAL A 45 10.31 -11.47 -16.44
N ASP A 46 9.69 -11.25 -15.31
CA ASP A 46 8.31 -11.63 -15.03
C ASP A 46 7.38 -10.56 -15.61
N ALA A 47 6.92 -10.80 -16.84
CA ALA A 47 6.19 -9.78 -17.59
C ALA A 47 4.79 -9.51 -17.03
N LYS A 48 4.16 -10.52 -16.41
CA LYS A 48 2.84 -10.39 -15.81
C LYS A 48 2.87 -9.37 -14.67
N ASN A 49 3.84 -9.50 -13.76
CA ASN A 49 3.94 -8.63 -12.59
C ASN A 49 4.51 -7.24 -12.89
N LEU A 50 5.15 -7.05 -14.06
CA LEU A 50 5.78 -5.79 -14.45
C LEU A 50 5.16 -5.14 -15.70
N THR A 51 3.88 -5.44 -15.99
CA THR A 51 3.21 -4.99 -17.22
C THR A 51 3.31 -3.47 -17.42
N ASP A 52 2.98 -2.67 -16.40
CA ASP A 52 2.99 -1.20 -16.48
C ASP A 52 4.39 -0.62 -16.72
N PHE A 53 5.40 -1.21 -16.07
CA PHE A 53 6.80 -0.83 -16.27
C PHE A 53 7.26 -1.13 -17.70
N LEU A 54 6.89 -2.30 -18.22
CA LEU A 54 7.23 -2.70 -19.58
C LEU A 54 6.53 -1.84 -20.64
N GLN A 55 5.27 -1.44 -20.41
CA GLN A 55 4.55 -0.52 -21.30
C GLN A 55 5.25 0.85 -21.41
N LYS A 56 5.92 1.29 -20.35
CA LYS A 56 6.65 2.58 -20.29
C LYS A 56 8.11 2.48 -20.78
N GLY A 57 8.46 1.45 -21.53
CA GLY A 57 9.82 1.26 -22.05
C GLY A 57 10.80 0.60 -21.07
N GLY A 58 10.28 -0.13 -20.07
CA GLY A 58 11.09 -0.80 -19.07
C GLY A 58 12.09 -1.83 -19.62
N SER A 59 11.82 -2.42 -20.78
CA SER A 59 12.74 -3.32 -21.51
C SER A 59 14.09 -2.65 -21.82
N GLN A 60 14.07 -1.42 -22.32
CA GLN A 60 15.26 -0.62 -22.62
C GLN A 60 16.01 -0.22 -21.34
N GLN A 61 15.26 0.14 -20.29
CA GLN A 61 15.84 0.48 -18.98
C GLN A 61 16.57 -0.71 -18.35
N LEU A 62 15.97 -1.90 -18.40
CA LEU A 62 16.60 -3.14 -17.93
C LEU A 62 17.93 -3.40 -18.63
N ILE A 63 17.99 -3.20 -19.95
CA ILE A 63 19.23 -3.35 -20.71
C ILE A 63 20.26 -2.31 -20.29
N SER A 64 19.84 -1.06 -20.10
CA SER A 64 20.73 0.02 -19.63
C SER A 64 21.36 -0.32 -18.29
N TRP A 65 20.54 -0.72 -17.30
CA TRP A 65 21.04 -1.13 -15.98
C TRP A 65 21.93 -2.37 -16.05
N ALA A 66 21.60 -3.32 -16.92
CA ALA A 66 22.43 -4.49 -17.13
C ALA A 66 23.79 -4.14 -17.74
N ALA A 67 23.82 -3.16 -18.65
CA ALA A 67 25.04 -2.66 -19.29
C ALA A 67 25.98 -1.94 -18.32
N GLU A 68 25.45 -1.32 -17.26
CA GLU A 68 26.25 -0.70 -16.19
C GLU A 68 27.04 -1.73 -15.37
N VAL A 69 26.49 -2.93 -15.19
CA VAL A 69 27.09 -3.99 -14.37
C VAL A 69 27.81 -5.06 -15.19
N GLY A 70 27.53 -5.17 -16.48
CA GLY A 70 28.17 -6.17 -17.34
C GLY A 70 27.59 -6.24 -18.75
N ASN A 71 27.76 -7.36 -19.43
CA ASN A 71 27.24 -7.58 -20.79
C ASN A 71 25.99 -8.49 -20.75
N PRO A 72 24.78 -7.99 -21.06
CA PRO A 72 23.55 -8.80 -21.02
C PRO A 72 23.47 -9.75 -22.22
N ILE A 73 24.01 -10.96 -22.02
CA ILE A 73 24.08 -12.04 -23.01
C ILE A 73 22.87 -12.98 -22.98
N VAL A 74 22.15 -13.02 -21.86
CA VAL A 74 20.88 -13.76 -21.73
C VAL A 74 19.79 -12.75 -21.42
N ARG A 75 18.71 -12.76 -22.19
CA ARG A 75 17.57 -11.88 -22.01
C ARG A 75 16.30 -12.69 -22.25
N LYS A 76 15.53 -12.94 -21.20
CA LYS A 76 14.32 -13.75 -21.27
C LYS A 76 13.17 -13.05 -20.57
N ALA A 77 11.99 -13.13 -21.15
CA ALA A 77 10.76 -12.66 -20.53
C ALA A 77 9.75 -13.80 -20.48
N TYR A 78 9.00 -13.91 -19.39
CA TYR A 78 8.05 -14.99 -19.13
C TYR A 78 6.63 -14.43 -19.03
N GLY A 79 5.70 -15.09 -19.71
CA GLY A 79 4.29 -14.77 -19.54
C GLY A 79 3.36 -15.28 -20.64
N ASN A 80 2.08 -14.96 -20.49
CA ASN A 80 1.07 -15.27 -21.49
C ASN A 80 1.04 -14.22 -22.60
N TRP A 81 1.85 -14.42 -23.64
CA TRP A 81 1.91 -13.55 -24.82
C TRP A 81 0.62 -13.48 -25.63
N ASN A 82 -0.32 -14.43 -25.47
CA ASN A 82 -1.64 -14.31 -26.08
C ASN A 82 -2.45 -13.19 -25.41
N ALA A 83 -2.21 -12.92 -24.12
CA ALA A 83 -2.86 -11.88 -23.34
C ALA A 83 -2.09 -10.55 -23.32
N MET A 84 -0.77 -10.57 -23.56
CA MET A 84 0.12 -9.41 -23.52
C MET A 84 0.58 -8.96 -24.93
N GLN A 85 -0.34 -8.94 -25.89
CA GLN A 85 -0.05 -8.52 -27.26
C GLN A 85 0.15 -7.00 -27.36
N GLY A 86 0.84 -6.55 -28.40
CA GLY A 86 1.03 -5.12 -28.70
C GLY A 86 2.36 -4.57 -28.20
N VAL A 87 2.33 -3.36 -27.62
CA VAL A 87 3.52 -2.53 -27.32
C VAL A 87 4.57 -3.27 -26.49
N VAL A 88 4.16 -3.99 -25.45
CA VAL A 88 5.08 -4.72 -24.55
C VAL A 88 5.82 -5.83 -25.31
N GLN A 89 5.08 -6.65 -26.07
CA GLN A 89 5.65 -7.75 -26.83
C GLN A 89 6.63 -7.24 -27.88
N THR A 90 6.22 -6.24 -28.68
CA THR A 90 7.06 -5.61 -29.69
C THR A 90 8.33 -5.04 -29.07
N SER A 91 8.19 -4.27 -27.98
CA SER A 91 9.33 -3.66 -27.30
C SER A 91 10.32 -4.68 -26.76
N LEU A 92 9.86 -5.79 -26.18
CA LEU A 92 10.74 -6.86 -25.70
C LEU A 92 11.50 -7.53 -26.85
N VAL A 93 10.82 -7.81 -27.96
CA VAL A 93 11.43 -8.43 -29.15
C VAL A 93 12.48 -7.50 -29.78
N GLU A 94 12.16 -6.22 -29.97
CA GLU A 94 13.09 -5.21 -30.50
C GLU A 94 14.35 -5.07 -29.64
N ASN A 95 14.21 -5.28 -28.33
CA ASN A 95 15.30 -5.26 -27.36
C ASN A 95 16.04 -6.61 -27.22
N GLY A 96 15.69 -7.61 -28.02
CA GLY A 96 16.36 -8.90 -28.06
C GLY A 96 16.03 -9.83 -26.89
N PHE A 97 14.87 -9.67 -26.26
CA PHE A 97 14.38 -10.62 -25.26
C PHE A 97 13.76 -11.84 -25.95
N GLN A 98 14.15 -13.03 -25.49
CA GLN A 98 13.45 -14.26 -25.83
C GLN A 98 12.14 -14.32 -25.04
N LEU A 99 11.02 -14.42 -25.76
CA LEU A 99 9.69 -14.54 -25.17
C LEU A 99 9.39 -16.01 -24.84
N ILE A 100 9.29 -16.33 -23.56
CA ILE A 100 8.93 -17.66 -23.06
C ILE A 100 7.43 -17.69 -22.79
N HIS A 101 6.69 -18.38 -23.66
CA HIS A 101 5.23 -18.43 -23.59
C HIS A 101 4.73 -19.41 -22.54
N THR A 102 3.84 -18.96 -21.66
CA THR A 102 3.18 -19.80 -20.66
C THR A 102 1.65 -19.76 -20.82
N PRO A 103 1.07 -20.63 -21.67
CA PRO A 103 -0.34 -20.54 -22.12
C PRO A 103 -1.39 -20.99 -21.11
N TYR A 104 -1.01 -21.56 -19.95
CA TYR A 104 -1.95 -22.18 -19.01
C TYR A 104 -2.17 -21.34 -17.73
N PRO A 105 -2.99 -20.27 -17.78
CA PRO A 105 -3.50 -19.65 -16.57
C PRO A 105 -4.64 -20.52 -16.03
N VAL A 106 -4.33 -21.59 -15.32
CA VAL A 106 -5.31 -22.11 -14.37
C VAL A 106 -5.41 -21.05 -13.28
N SER A 107 -6.59 -20.47 -13.09
CA SER A 107 -6.81 -19.38 -12.12
C SER A 107 -6.13 -19.70 -10.79
N GLY A 108 -5.21 -18.82 -10.35
CA GLY A 108 -4.45 -18.99 -9.12
C GLY A 108 -3.17 -19.84 -9.19
N LYS A 109 -2.70 -20.30 -10.36
CA LYS A 109 -1.44 -21.06 -10.48
C LYS A 109 -0.26 -20.24 -11.03
N SER A 110 0.90 -20.46 -10.43
CA SER A 110 2.21 -19.81 -10.65
C SER A 110 3.00 -20.36 -11.86
N ALA A 111 2.33 -20.66 -12.98
CA ALA A 111 2.98 -21.37 -14.10
C ALA A 111 4.14 -20.57 -14.74
N ALA A 112 3.99 -19.25 -14.87
CA ALA A 112 5.06 -18.37 -15.34
C ALA A 112 6.22 -18.32 -14.34
N ASP A 113 5.91 -18.25 -13.05
CA ASP A 113 6.91 -18.16 -11.98
C ASP A 113 7.73 -19.44 -11.89
N ILE A 114 7.07 -20.60 -11.94
CA ILE A 114 7.74 -21.91 -11.98
C ILE A 114 8.61 -22.04 -13.22
N ALA A 115 8.10 -21.65 -14.40
CA ALA A 115 8.88 -21.71 -15.64
C ALA A 115 10.13 -20.82 -15.56
N MET A 116 9.99 -19.62 -14.99
CA MET A 116 11.11 -18.70 -14.76
C MET A 116 12.12 -19.29 -13.77
N VAL A 117 11.68 -19.81 -12.63
CA VAL A 117 12.56 -20.44 -11.62
C VAL A 117 13.34 -21.60 -12.23
N VAL A 118 12.66 -22.51 -12.94
CA VAL A 118 13.30 -23.68 -13.56
C VAL A 118 14.35 -23.26 -14.59
N ASP A 119 14.02 -22.27 -15.44
CA ASP A 119 14.93 -21.81 -16.48
C ASP A 119 16.12 -21.01 -15.91
N VAL A 120 15.90 -20.14 -14.91
CA VAL A 120 16.98 -19.43 -14.21
C VAL A 120 17.95 -20.42 -13.56
N MET A 121 17.42 -21.46 -12.90
CA MET A 121 18.25 -22.52 -12.31
C MET A 121 18.99 -23.32 -13.39
N GLY A 122 18.34 -23.59 -14.54
CA GLY A 122 19.00 -24.20 -15.69
C GLY A 122 20.17 -23.36 -16.19
N VAL A 123 19.96 -22.05 -16.36
CA VAL A 123 21.01 -21.11 -16.78
C VAL A 123 22.14 -21.03 -15.74
N LEU A 124 21.83 -21.01 -14.45
CA LEU A 124 22.84 -21.01 -13.38
C LEU A 124 23.86 -22.14 -13.51
N TYR A 125 23.39 -23.35 -13.82
CA TYR A 125 24.25 -24.53 -13.91
C TYR A 125 24.85 -24.74 -15.31
N GLN A 126 24.15 -24.35 -16.38
CA GLN A 126 24.63 -24.51 -17.75
C GLN A 126 25.58 -23.40 -18.21
N ARG A 127 25.38 -22.17 -17.72
CA ARG A 127 26.14 -20.96 -18.09
C ARG A 127 27.00 -20.50 -16.92
N THR A 128 28.03 -21.28 -16.62
CA THR A 128 28.91 -20.99 -15.47
C THR A 128 29.63 -19.64 -15.57
N GLU A 129 29.77 -19.11 -16.78
CA GLU A 129 30.34 -17.80 -17.09
C GLU A 129 29.45 -16.62 -16.70
N LEU A 130 28.15 -16.84 -16.46
CA LEU A 130 27.19 -15.79 -16.15
C LEU A 130 27.30 -15.42 -14.67
N GLN A 131 27.84 -14.24 -14.38
CA GLN A 131 28.19 -13.82 -13.03
C GLN A 131 27.08 -13.04 -12.34
N THR A 132 26.28 -12.30 -13.11
CA THR A 132 25.22 -11.43 -12.57
C THR A 132 23.86 -11.82 -13.11
N PHE A 133 22.92 -12.07 -12.21
CA PHE A 133 21.52 -12.37 -12.50
C PHE A 133 20.67 -11.16 -12.14
N ILE A 134 19.95 -10.63 -13.12
CA ILE A 134 18.98 -9.56 -12.96
C ILE A 134 17.59 -10.18 -13.04
N LEU A 135 16.91 -10.23 -11.90
CA LEU A 135 15.56 -10.77 -11.77
C LEU A 135 14.59 -9.60 -11.65
N ALA A 136 13.83 -9.35 -12.72
CA ALA A 136 12.81 -8.32 -12.76
C ALA A 136 11.46 -8.95 -12.43
N THR A 137 11.02 -8.79 -11.17
CA THR A 137 9.75 -9.29 -10.66
C THR A 137 9.27 -8.45 -9.46
N GLY A 138 7.96 -8.35 -9.31
CA GLY A 138 7.31 -7.74 -8.13
C GLY A 138 6.86 -8.74 -7.07
N ASP A 139 7.08 -10.05 -7.28
CA ASP A 139 6.57 -11.11 -6.42
C ASP A 139 7.58 -11.54 -5.35
N SER A 140 7.13 -11.64 -4.10
CA SER A 140 7.95 -12.07 -2.96
C SER A 140 8.28 -13.56 -2.97
N ASP A 141 7.52 -14.36 -3.71
CA ASP A 141 7.69 -15.82 -3.76
C ASP A 141 9.03 -16.22 -4.39
N PHE A 142 9.66 -15.32 -5.17
CA PHE A 142 11.01 -15.54 -5.71
C PHE A 142 12.13 -15.46 -4.67
N SER A 143 11.87 -15.03 -3.43
CA SER A 143 12.91 -14.84 -2.39
C SER A 143 13.87 -16.03 -2.24
N GLN A 144 13.39 -17.26 -2.35
CA GLN A 144 14.23 -18.47 -2.30
C GLN A 144 15.17 -18.59 -3.50
N LEU A 145 14.73 -18.21 -4.71
CA LEU A 145 15.57 -18.17 -5.90
C LEU A 145 16.70 -17.15 -5.74
N PHE A 146 16.40 -15.95 -5.21
CA PHE A 146 17.41 -14.93 -4.91
C PHE A 146 18.48 -15.47 -3.94
N CYS A 147 18.05 -16.09 -2.84
CA CYS A 147 18.96 -16.69 -1.86
C CYS A 147 19.84 -17.78 -2.49
N HIS A 148 19.25 -18.68 -3.29
CA HIS A 148 19.99 -19.79 -3.92
C HIS A 148 21.05 -19.29 -4.92
N LEU A 149 20.73 -18.28 -5.73
CA LEU A 149 21.68 -17.67 -6.65
C LEU A 149 22.87 -17.03 -5.91
N ARG A 150 22.62 -16.34 -4.80
CA ARG A 150 23.68 -15.75 -3.96
C ARG A 150 24.54 -16.82 -3.29
N GLN A 151 23.91 -17.86 -2.73
CA GLN A 151 24.62 -19.01 -2.14
C GLN A 151 25.50 -19.72 -3.18
N SER A 152 25.11 -19.67 -4.46
CA SER A 152 25.88 -20.19 -5.58
C SER A 152 26.99 -19.22 -6.06
N GLY A 153 27.27 -18.14 -5.32
CA GLY A 153 28.33 -17.19 -5.60
C GLY A 153 28.04 -16.19 -6.72
N ARG A 154 26.77 -16.00 -7.11
CA ARG A 154 26.38 -15.05 -8.15
C ARG A 154 25.98 -13.72 -7.55
N THR A 155 26.24 -12.64 -8.29
CA THR A 155 25.67 -11.32 -7.98
C THR A 155 24.21 -11.31 -8.42
N VAL A 156 23.30 -10.95 -7.52
CA VAL A 156 21.86 -10.95 -7.78
C VAL A 156 21.29 -9.56 -7.63
N ILE A 157 20.70 -9.06 -8.71
CA ILE A 157 20.05 -7.75 -8.76
C ILE A 157 18.55 -7.98 -8.91
N GLY A 158 17.78 -7.51 -7.92
CA GLY A 158 16.33 -7.48 -8.01
C GLY A 158 15.86 -6.18 -8.67
N VAL A 159 14.82 -6.26 -9.48
CA VAL A 159 14.16 -5.11 -10.09
C VAL A 159 12.66 -5.24 -9.89
N GLY A 160 12.02 -4.26 -9.24
CA GLY A 160 10.58 -4.35 -8.97
C GLY A 160 9.99 -3.11 -8.30
N PRO A 161 8.66 -3.06 -8.16
CA PRO A 161 7.95 -1.96 -7.49
C PRO A 161 8.26 -1.91 -5.99
N ASP A 162 8.04 -0.75 -5.36
CA ASP A 162 8.09 -0.68 -3.89
C ASP A 162 6.84 -1.35 -3.32
N SER A 163 6.99 -2.54 -2.73
CA SER A 163 5.87 -3.23 -2.07
C SER A 163 6.23 -3.63 -0.63
N PRO A 164 5.27 -3.70 0.31
CA PRO A 164 5.55 -4.18 1.67
C PRO A 164 6.16 -5.59 1.69
N LEU A 165 5.76 -6.44 0.74
CA LEU A 165 6.24 -7.81 0.56
C LEU A 165 7.64 -7.86 -0.08
N SER A 166 8.04 -6.83 -0.84
CA SER A 166 9.38 -6.72 -1.44
C SER A 166 10.51 -6.61 -0.40
N ARG A 167 10.22 -6.32 0.88
CA ARG A 167 11.23 -6.22 1.95
C ARG A 167 12.05 -7.50 2.12
N ILE A 168 11.41 -8.66 1.97
CA ILE A 168 12.10 -9.95 2.05
C ILE A 168 13.06 -10.09 0.86
N VAL A 169 12.57 -9.82 -0.36
CA VAL A 169 13.37 -9.89 -1.59
C VAL A 169 14.54 -8.90 -1.58
N LYS A 170 14.33 -7.68 -1.07
CA LYS A 170 15.37 -6.65 -0.92
C LYS A 170 16.55 -7.13 -0.04
N ASN A 171 16.26 -7.91 0.99
CA ASN A 171 17.30 -8.49 1.86
C ASN A 171 17.94 -9.75 1.25
N SER A 172 17.22 -10.43 0.35
CA SER A 172 17.67 -11.63 -0.34
C SER A 172 18.54 -11.36 -1.58
N CYS A 173 18.62 -10.13 -2.09
CA CYS A 173 19.48 -9.76 -3.22
C CYS A 173 20.72 -8.94 -2.79
N ASP A 174 21.68 -8.73 -3.70
CA ASP A 174 22.85 -7.87 -3.45
C ASP A 174 22.55 -6.40 -3.76
N LYS A 175 21.68 -6.16 -4.74
CA LYS A 175 21.17 -4.82 -5.10
C LYS A 175 19.70 -4.93 -5.47
N TYR A 176 18.88 -3.96 -5.07
CA TYR A 176 17.49 -3.85 -5.49
C TYR A 176 17.25 -2.50 -6.18
N ILE A 177 16.73 -2.54 -7.41
CA ILE A 177 16.37 -1.36 -8.20
C ILE A 177 14.85 -1.21 -8.12
N LEU A 178 14.42 -0.10 -7.53
CA LEU A 178 13.01 0.28 -7.49
C LEU A 178 12.62 0.87 -8.86
N ILE A 179 11.62 0.28 -9.51
CA ILE A 179 11.07 0.81 -10.77
C ILE A 179 10.06 1.94 -10.54
N ASP A 180 9.43 1.94 -9.35
CA ASP A 180 8.49 2.96 -8.90
C ASP A 180 9.20 3.99 -8.01
N GLN A 181 10.43 4.41 -8.35
CA GLN A 181 11.06 5.50 -7.59
C GLN A 181 10.11 6.71 -7.59
N PRO A 182 9.74 7.27 -6.42
CA PRO A 182 8.95 8.49 -6.34
C PRO A 182 9.81 9.68 -6.77
N GLY A 183 10.07 9.77 -8.06
CA GLY A 183 10.61 10.94 -8.74
C GLY A 183 9.46 11.67 -9.40
N ALA A 184 8.82 12.59 -8.65
CA ALA A 184 8.19 13.81 -9.17
C ALA A 184 7.28 13.74 -10.41
N ALA A 185 6.68 12.60 -10.75
CA ALA A 185 5.51 12.58 -11.61
C ALA A 185 4.30 12.75 -10.71
N MET A 186 3.65 13.91 -10.81
CA MET A 186 2.32 14.09 -10.23
C MET A 186 1.45 12.88 -10.65
N PRO A 187 0.73 12.24 -9.72
CA PRO A 187 -0.13 11.12 -10.05
C PRO A 187 -1.03 11.47 -11.23
N SER A 188 -1.06 10.59 -12.25
CA SER A 188 -1.87 10.85 -13.44
C SER A 188 -3.35 10.96 -13.04
N PRO A 189 -4.16 11.78 -13.73
CA PRO A 189 -5.59 11.89 -13.46
C PRO A 189 -6.30 10.53 -13.49
N SER A 190 -5.86 9.61 -14.35
CA SER A 190 -6.37 8.24 -14.43
C SER A 190 -6.11 7.40 -13.17
N ALA A 191 -4.95 7.57 -12.52
CA ALA A 191 -4.62 6.83 -11.30
C ALA A 191 -5.52 7.28 -10.13
N TRP A 192 -5.81 8.58 -10.05
CA TRP A 192 -6.79 9.10 -9.11
C TRP A 192 -8.20 8.61 -9.39
N GLU A 193 -8.59 8.49 -10.66
CA GLU A 193 -9.93 8.02 -11.04
C GLU A 193 -10.16 6.55 -10.65
N GLU A 194 -9.18 5.68 -10.87
CA GLU A 194 -9.28 4.27 -10.47
C GLU A 194 -9.27 4.11 -8.95
N ALA A 195 -8.42 4.86 -8.24
CA ALA A 195 -8.44 4.89 -6.78
C ALA A 195 -9.78 5.40 -6.23
N ARG A 196 -10.38 6.42 -6.86
CA ARG A 196 -11.69 6.96 -6.51
C ARG A 196 -12.81 5.93 -6.76
N LYS A 197 -12.78 5.21 -7.89
CA LYS A 197 -13.70 4.10 -8.18
C LYS A 197 -13.58 2.98 -7.16
N LEU A 198 -12.36 2.63 -6.74
CA LEU A 198 -12.10 1.63 -5.72
C LEU A 198 -12.70 2.03 -4.36
N VAL A 199 -12.51 3.29 -3.95
CA VAL A 199 -13.13 3.83 -2.74
C VAL A 199 -14.66 3.75 -2.84
N ALA A 200 -15.26 4.22 -3.92
CA ALA A 200 -16.71 4.18 -4.13
C ALA A 200 -17.28 2.75 -4.07
N ARG A 201 -16.60 1.77 -4.70
CA ARG A 201 -16.99 0.34 -4.63
C ARG A 201 -16.88 -0.21 -3.21
N THR A 202 -15.83 0.16 -2.50
CA THR A 202 -15.62 -0.25 -1.11
C THR A 202 -16.70 0.34 -0.20
N LEU A 203 -17.03 1.62 -0.36
CA LEU A 203 -18.09 2.27 0.43
C LEU A 203 -19.47 1.66 0.17
N LYS A 204 -19.74 1.17 -1.06
CA LYS A 204 -20.98 0.44 -1.38
C LYS A 204 -21.08 -0.93 -0.69
N SER A 205 -19.95 -1.57 -0.38
CA SER A 205 -19.92 -2.88 0.30
C SER A 205 -19.81 -2.76 1.82
N VAL A 206 -19.64 -1.54 2.34
CA VAL A 206 -19.64 -1.28 3.77
C VAL A 206 -21.07 -1.15 4.26
N ASP A 207 -21.33 -1.83 5.37
CA ASP A 207 -22.59 -1.79 6.08
C ASP A 207 -22.81 -0.36 6.61
N LYS A 208 -23.83 0.31 6.07
CA LYS A 208 -24.14 1.71 6.38
C LYS A 208 -24.68 1.89 7.79
N ASP A 209 -25.12 0.81 8.44
CA ASP A 209 -25.73 0.83 9.76
C ASP A 209 -24.67 0.84 10.89
N ARG A 210 -23.37 0.81 10.56
CA ARG A 210 -22.28 0.72 11.54
C ARG A 210 -21.16 1.73 11.30
N LYS A 211 -20.62 2.25 12.41
CA LYS A 211 -19.36 3.00 12.43
C LYS A 211 -18.24 2.12 11.90
N THR A 212 -17.56 2.55 10.84
CA THR A 212 -16.50 1.77 10.20
C THR A 212 -15.16 2.44 10.40
N ALA A 213 -14.20 1.74 11.00
CA ALA A 213 -12.84 2.27 11.15
C ALA A 213 -12.18 2.48 9.78
N ILE A 214 -11.39 3.55 9.64
CA ILE A 214 -10.60 3.79 8.41
C ILE A 214 -9.67 2.62 8.08
N SER A 215 -9.17 1.91 9.10
CA SER A 215 -8.34 0.70 8.94
C SER A 215 -9.10 -0.46 8.29
N VAL A 216 -10.40 -0.60 8.57
CA VAL A 216 -11.27 -1.62 7.94
C VAL A 216 -11.52 -1.27 6.48
N LEU A 217 -11.71 0.02 6.18
CA LEU A 217 -11.83 0.49 4.80
C LEU A 217 -10.57 0.16 3.99
N LYS A 218 -9.37 0.47 4.51
CA LYS A 218 -8.10 0.15 3.85
C LYS A 218 -7.97 -1.34 3.57
N ARG A 219 -8.28 -2.19 4.55
CA ARG A 219 -8.18 -3.65 4.39
C ARG A 219 -9.13 -4.15 3.30
N ARG A 220 -10.34 -3.60 3.19
CA ARG A 220 -11.30 -3.97 2.15
C ARG A 220 -10.89 -3.48 0.77
N MET A 221 -10.32 -2.29 0.66
CA MET A 221 -9.76 -1.81 -0.60
C MET A 221 -8.67 -2.76 -1.12
N LEU A 222 -7.75 -3.18 -0.25
CA LEU A 222 -6.68 -4.12 -0.59
C LEU A 222 -7.19 -5.54 -0.92
N LEU A 223 -8.35 -5.93 -0.41
CA LEU A 223 -8.99 -7.21 -0.78
C LEU A 223 -9.64 -7.15 -2.17
N LEU A 224 -10.17 -5.99 -2.57
CA LEU A 224 -10.76 -5.78 -3.89
C LEU A 224 -9.69 -5.55 -4.95
N ASP A 225 -8.62 -4.86 -4.60
CA ASP A 225 -7.47 -4.60 -5.45
C ASP A 225 -6.19 -4.61 -4.62
N SER A 226 -5.43 -5.71 -4.71
CA SER A 226 -4.18 -5.89 -4.00
C SER A 226 -3.05 -4.99 -4.53
N SER A 227 -3.24 -4.35 -5.69
CA SER A 227 -2.26 -3.44 -6.31
C SER A 227 -2.38 -1.99 -5.81
N PHE A 228 -3.43 -1.67 -5.06
CA PHE A 228 -3.66 -0.33 -4.52
C PHE A 228 -2.58 0.08 -3.51
N ASP A 229 -1.98 1.25 -3.73
CA ASP A 229 -1.04 1.87 -2.81
C ASP A 229 -1.19 3.40 -2.82
N GLU A 230 -1.49 3.98 -1.65
CA GLU A 230 -1.60 5.43 -1.47
C GLU A 230 -0.30 6.21 -1.77
N ALA A 231 0.86 5.56 -1.62
CA ALA A 231 2.15 6.21 -1.87
C ALA A 231 2.34 6.52 -3.36
N ARG A 232 1.77 5.68 -4.25
CA ARG A 232 1.75 5.90 -5.71
C ARG A 232 0.97 7.17 -6.11
N LEU A 233 0.06 7.60 -5.24
CA LEU A 233 -0.74 8.83 -5.41
C LEU A 233 -0.10 10.05 -4.72
N GLY A 234 1.15 9.93 -4.24
CA GLY A 234 1.85 11.00 -3.53
C GLY A 234 1.37 11.21 -2.08
N CYS A 235 0.56 10.31 -1.54
CA CYS A 235 0.05 10.39 -0.18
C CYS A 235 0.93 9.58 0.77
N LYS A 236 1.47 10.20 1.83
CA LYS A 236 2.34 9.53 2.80
C LYS A 236 1.57 8.60 3.74
N THR A 237 0.27 8.84 3.89
CA THR A 237 -0.60 8.04 4.74
C THR A 237 -1.94 7.82 4.06
N PHE A 238 -2.57 6.68 4.33
CA PHE A 238 -3.93 6.42 3.89
C PHE A 238 -4.93 7.51 4.33
N LYS A 239 -4.71 8.12 5.50
CA LYS A 239 -5.50 9.27 5.96
C LYS A 239 -5.37 10.45 5.00
N GLN A 240 -4.15 10.82 4.62
CA GLN A 240 -3.89 11.90 3.66
C GLN A 240 -4.52 11.62 2.29
N PHE A 241 -4.52 10.35 1.85
CA PHE A 241 -5.20 9.93 0.63
C PHE A 241 -6.71 10.13 0.70
N LEU A 242 -7.35 9.69 1.78
CA LEU A 242 -8.80 9.82 1.96
C LEU A 242 -9.25 11.29 2.03
N PHE A 243 -8.47 12.14 2.69
CA PHE A 243 -8.77 13.57 2.80
C PHE A 243 -8.21 14.41 1.65
N SER A 244 -7.78 13.79 0.54
CA SER A 244 -7.38 14.53 -0.66
C SER A 244 -8.60 15.14 -1.34
N GLU A 245 -8.40 16.21 -2.09
CA GLU A 245 -9.47 16.89 -2.85
C GLU A 245 -10.20 15.94 -3.82
N ALA A 246 -9.51 14.92 -4.32
CA ALA A 246 -10.06 13.97 -5.28
C ALA A 246 -10.98 12.89 -4.67
N VAL A 247 -10.91 12.66 -3.37
CA VAL A 247 -11.60 11.53 -2.68
C VAL A 247 -12.49 12.00 -1.53
N ALA A 248 -12.19 13.14 -0.92
CA ALA A 248 -12.89 13.66 0.25
C ALA A 248 -14.40 13.87 0.01
N ASP A 249 -14.80 14.14 -1.24
CA ASP A 249 -16.19 14.34 -1.64
C ASP A 249 -17.03 13.04 -1.58
N LEU A 250 -16.39 11.88 -1.67
CA LEU A 250 -17.05 10.57 -1.59
C LEU A 250 -17.21 10.05 -0.16
N LEU A 251 -16.47 10.60 0.80
CA LEU A 251 -16.40 10.03 2.13
C LEU A 251 -17.53 10.54 3.03
N PRO A 252 -18.16 9.65 3.81
CA PRO A 252 -19.02 10.08 4.90
C PRO A 252 -18.22 10.79 6.01
N PRO A 253 -18.89 11.52 6.92
CA PRO A 253 -18.23 12.23 8.01
C PRO A 253 -17.28 11.34 8.80
N VAL A 254 -16.06 11.82 9.01
CA VAL A 254 -15.05 11.14 9.83
C VAL A 254 -15.07 11.70 11.24
N VAL A 255 -15.31 10.84 12.22
CA VAL A 255 -15.30 11.19 13.65
C VAL A 255 -14.21 10.42 14.35
N ASN A 256 -13.48 11.06 15.26
CA ASN A 256 -12.51 10.38 16.10
C ASN A 256 -13.19 9.78 17.33
N ASP A 257 -12.78 8.57 17.73
CA ASP A 257 -13.18 8.02 19.02
C ASP A 257 -12.47 8.72 20.20
N GLN A 258 -12.79 8.27 21.41
CA GLN A 258 -12.18 8.73 22.66
C GLN A 258 -10.66 8.50 22.75
N HIS A 259 -10.09 7.65 21.89
CA HIS A 259 -8.65 7.36 21.80
C HIS A 259 -7.99 8.03 20.58
N GLY A 260 -8.72 8.83 19.81
CA GLY A 260 -8.21 9.55 18.64
C GLY A 260 -8.18 8.74 17.33
N HIS A 261 -8.79 7.56 17.29
CA HIS A 261 -8.89 6.75 16.08
C HIS A 261 -10.05 7.22 15.18
N PRO A 262 -9.82 7.43 13.88
CA PRO A 262 -10.85 7.95 12.97
C PRO A 262 -11.79 6.84 12.44
N PHE A 263 -13.09 7.10 12.49
CA PHE A 263 -14.16 6.24 11.99
C PHE A 263 -15.03 6.98 10.99
N LEU A 264 -15.40 6.30 9.91
CA LEU A 264 -16.43 6.70 8.99
C LEU A 264 -17.79 6.47 9.64
N VAL A 265 -18.57 7.54 9.73
CA VAL A 265 -19.96 7.52 10.17
C VAL A 265 -20.82 7.64 8.92
N PHE A 266 -21.16 6.49 8.34
CA PHE A 266 -22.20 6.46 7.31
C PHE A 266 -23.44 7.05 7.95
N ARG A 267 -23.93 8.16 7.37
CA ARG A 267 -25.21 8.70 7.78
C ARG A 267 -26.18 7.54 7.66
N ASP A 268 -26.68 7.14 8.82
CA ASP A 268 -27.91 6.39 8.92
C ASP A 268 -28.89 7.16 8.03
N ASP A 269 -29.55 6.50 7.09
CA ASP A 269 -30.73 7.09 6.44
C ASP A 269 -31.84 7.34 7.50
N ARG A 270 -31.62 6.94 8.76
CA ARG A 270 -32.34 7.43 9.95
C ARG A 270 -31.93 8.83 10.44
N ALA A 271 -30.80 9.39 10.01
CA ALA A 271 -30.48 10.82 10.18
C ALA A 271 -31.10 11.70 9.08
N ALA A 272 -31.53 11.12 7.95
CA ALA A 272 -32.51 11.75 7.07
C ALA A 272 -33.94 11.66 7.64
N ALA A 273 -34.15 10.77 8.62
CA ALA A 273 -35.25 10.82 9.58
C ALA A 273 -34.84 11.52 10.89
N CYS A 274 -34.01 12.57 10.82
CA CYS A 274 -34.19 13.65 11.78
C CYS A 274 -35.41 14.44 11.27
N PRO A 275 -36.55 14.48 11.98
CA PRO A 275 -37.68 15.35 11.60
C PRO A 275 -37.32 16.85 11.72
N TYR A 276 -36.07 17.15 12.09
CA TYR A 276 -35.67 18.39 12.70
C TYR A 276 -34.47 18.99 12.01
N GLY A 277 -34.74 19.46 10.79
CA GLY A 277 -33.96 20.47 10.12
C GLY A 277 -33.95 21.80 10.88
N MET A 278 -32.98 22.64 10.50
CA MET A 278 -32.39 23.80 11.19
C MET A 278 -33.30 24.90 11.80
N THR A 279 -34.61 24.73 11.95
CA THR A 279 -35.45 25.67 12.71
C THR A 279 -36.58 25.02 13.53
N GLY A 280 -36.75 23.69 13.47
CA GLY A 280 -37.83 22.98 14.20
C GLY A 280 -37.37 22.11 15.37
N GLY A 281 -36.08 21.76 15.45
CA GLY A 281 -35.61 20.65 16.30
C GLY A 281 -35.75 20.78 17.79
N TRP A 282 -35.62 21.99 18.29
CA TRP A 282 -35.57 22.20 19.71
C TRP A 282 -36.90 21.92 20.40
N GLU A 283 -38.04 21.90 19.68
CA GLU A 283 -39.33 21.61 20.28
C GLU A 283 -39.45 20.16 20.79
N GLU A 284 -38.74 19.21 20.18
CA GLU A 284 -38.77 17.79 20.54
C GLU A 284 -37.73 17.47 21.58
N ALA A 285 -36.58 18.13 21.51
CA ALA A 285 -35.66 18.21 22.63
C ALA A 285 -36.39 18.76 23.88
N ARG A 286 -37.18 19.83 23.73
CA ARG A 286 -38.02 20.38 24.80
C ARG A 286 -39.05 19.38 25.31
N LYS A 287 -39.81 18.72 24.43
CA LYS A 287 -40.79 17.69 24.81
C LYS A 287 -40.13 16.50 25.52
N LEU A 288 -38.94 16.07 25.08
CA LEU A 288 -38.19 14.98 25.70
C LEU A 288 -37.68 15.37 27.09
N VAL A 289 -37.10 16.57 27.22
CA VAL A 289 -36.66 17.12 28.52
C VAL A 289 -37.86 17.29 29.45
N GLY A 290 -38.98 17.84 28.97
CA GLY A 290 -40.20 18.02 29.74
C GLY A 290 -40.80 16.70 30.23
N ARG A 291 -40.89 15.68 29.37
CA ARG A 291 -41.34 14.32 29.77
C ARG A 291 -40.39 13.70 30.79
N ALA A 292 -39.08 13.85 30.60
CA ALA A 292 -38.09 13.35 31.54
C ALA A 292 -38.20 14.05 32.90
N LEU A 293 -38.50 15.36 32.94
CA LEU A 293 -38.69 16.11 34.18
C LEU A 293 -40.02 15.80 34.88
N ALA A 294 -41.08 15.52 34.14
CA ALA A 294 -42.40 15.18 34.69
C ALA A 294 -42.38 13.87 35.51
N ASP A 295 -41.52 12.92 35.14
CA ASP A 295 -41.36 11.62 35.80
C ASP A 295 -40.28 11.64 36.91
N MET A 296 -39.78 12.82 37.27
CA MET A 296 -38.73 12.99 38.27
C MET A 296 -39.30 13.59 39.57
N PRO A 297 -38.67 13.30 40.72
CA PRO A 297 -39.15 13.82 42.00
C PRO A 297 -39.17 15.36 41.99
N LYS A 298 -40.32 15.94 42.32
CA LYS A 298 -40.53 17.39 42.37
C LYS A 298 -39.84 17.97 43.61
N GLY A 299 -39.06 19.03 43.40
CA GLY A 299 -38.35 19.76 44.45
C GLY A 299 -36.93 19.27 44.75
N GLY A 300 -36.08 20.21 45.18
CA GLY A 300 -34.69 19.94 45.60
C GLY A 300 -33.68 19.94 44.45
N LYS A 301 -32.48 19.37 44.72
CA LYS A 301 -31.35 19.38 43.78
C LYS A 301 -31.33 18.12 42.92
N LEU A 302 -31.51 18.28 41.61
CA LEU A 302 -31.47 17.18 40.64
C LEU A 302 -30.11 17.09 39.95
N ALA A 303 -29.42 15.98 40.13
CA ALA A 303 -28.18 15.72 39.39
C ALA A 303 -28.46 15.60 37.88
N ILE A 304 -27.70 16.36 37.08
CA ILE A 304 -27.84 16.39 35.61
C ILE A 304 -27.63 14.99 34.99
N SER A 305 -26.76 14.16 35.58
CA SER A 305 -26.56 12.78 35.11
C SER A 305 -27.81 11.91 35.23
N LYS A 306 -28.66 12.14 36.25
CA LYS A 306 -29.92 11.40 36.41
C LYS A 306 -30.94 11.81 35.34
N LEU A 307 -31.00 13.10 35.03
CA LEU A 307 -31.83 13.61 33.95
C LEU A 307 -31.39 13.01 32.59
N LYS A 308 -30.08 12.94 32.33
CA LYS A 308 -29.54 12.32 31.12
C LYS A 308 -29.97 10.85 30.98
N LEU A 309 -29.79 10.07 32.04
CA LEU A 309 -30.18 8.66 32.04
C LEU A 309 -31.67 8.49 31.76
N LYS A 310 -32.51 9.36 32.33
CA LYS A 310 -33.95 9.30 32.10
C LYS A 310 -34.34 9.70 30.67
N MET A 311 -33.64 10.66 30.07
CA MET A 311 -33.85 11.02 28.67
C MET A 311 -33.47 9.88 27.71
N VAL A 312 -32.36 9.18 27.99
CA VAL A 312 -31.94 8.01 27.21
C VAL A 312 -32.89 6.82 27.41
N ASP A 313 -33.46 6.67 28.60
CA ASP A 313 -34.49 5.65 28.90
C ASP A 313 -35.79 5.89 28.11
N LEU A 314 -36.17 7.17 27.93
CA LEU A 314 -37.34 7.57 27.13
C LEU A 314 -37.06 7.57 25.62
N ASP A 315 -35.82 7.80 25.22
CA ASP A 315 -35.35 7.81 23.84
C ASP A 315 -33.88 7.36 23.76
N ASP A 316 -33.67 6.08 23.45
CA ASP A 316 -32.34 5.44 23.30
C ASP A 316 -31.49 6.11 22.20
N SER A 317 -32.12 6.82 21.26
CA SER A 317 -31.41 7.53 20.20
C SER A 317 -30.86 8.90 20.61
N PHE A 318 -31.16 9.36 21.83
CA PHE A 318 -30.74 10.67 22.31
C PHE A 318 -29.21 10.78 22.47
N ASP A 319 -28.60 11.67 21.68
CA ASP A 319 -27.20 12.10 21.81
C ASP A 319 -27.12 13.63 21.70
N GLU A 320 -26.47 14.28 22.67
CA GLU A 320 -26.29 15.72 22.70
C GLU A 320 -25.47 16.27 21.54
N ARG A 321 -24.61 15.42 20.96
CA ARG A 321 -23.78 15.76 19.81
C ARG A 321 -24.63 15.98 18.56
N SER A 322 -25.78 15.32 18.47
CA SER A 322 -26.77 15.54 17.41
C SER A 322 -27.29 16.99 17.38
N TRP A 323 -27.16 17.70 18.51
CA TRP A 323 -27.55 19.09 18.70
C TRP A 323 -26.37 20.07 18.68
N GLY A 324 -25.20 19.62 18.20
CA GLY A 324 -23.98 20.44 18.13
C GLY A 324 -23.32 20.72 19.49
N CYS A 325 -23.79 20.06 20.56
CA CYS A 325 -23.27 20.26 21.91
C CYS A 325 -22.18 19.25 22.25
N LYS A 326 -21.06 19.72 22.83
CA LYS A 326 -19.94 18.86 23.22
C LYS A 326 -20.18 18.11 24.53
N THR A 327 -21.04 18.66 25.39
CA THR A 327 -21.39 18.11 26.71
C THR A 327 -22.88 18.26 26.98
N PHE A 328 -23.44 17.38 27.80
CA PHE A 328 -24.84 17.49 28.23
C PHE A 328 -25.14 18.76 29.01
N LYS A 329 -24.15 19.26 29.77
CA LYS A 329 -24.26 20.58 30.39
C LYS A 329 -24.45 21.68 29.33
N GLN A 330 -23.66 21.66 28.25
CA GLN A 330 -23.78 22.64 27.16
C GLN A 330 -25.14 22.53 26.46
N PHE A 331 -25.63 21.30 26.25
CA PHE A 331 -26.98 21.07 25.72
C PHE A 331 -28.06 21.72 26.60
N LEU A 332 -28.08 21.43 27.91
CA LEU A 332 -29.04 22.03 28.84
C LEU A 332 -28.87 23.56 29.02
N SER A 333 -27.68 24.10 28.73
CA SER A 333 -27.42 25.54 28.83
C SER A 333 -27.74 26.30 27.53
N SER A 334 -28.33 25.63 26.53
CA SER A 334 -28.71 26.24 25.26
C SER A 334 -29.86 27.22 25.46
N GLU A 335 -29.85 28.32 24.71
CA GLU A 335 -30.90 29.35 24.77
C GLU A 335 -32.31 28.78 24.54
N ALA A 336 -32.41 27.72 23.73
CA ALA A 336 -33.66 27.03 23.45
C ALA A 336 -34.26 26.25 24.64
N LEU A 337 -33.49 25.97 25.70
CA LEU A 337 -33.97 25.26 26.91
C LEU A 337 -33.96 26.15 28.17
N ALA A 338 -33.57 27.42 28.02
CA ALA A 338 -33.35 28.33 29.13
C ALA A 338 -34.62 28.69 29.92
N ASP A 339 -35.80 28.55 29.29
CA ASP A 339 -37.10 28.80 29.89
C ASP A 339 -37.71 27.58 30.60
N LEU A 340 -37.23 26.37 30.30
CA LEU A 340 -37.72 25.11 30.89
C LEU A 340 -36.92 24.65 32.10
N LEU A 341 -35.67 25.12 32.23
CA LEU A 341 -34.71 24.60 33.20
C LEU A 341 -34.29 25.67 34.20
N PRO A 342 -34.25 25.35 35.51
CA PRO A 342 -33.63 26.25 36.48
C PRO A 342 -32.12 26.37 36.23
N PRO A 343 -31.46 27.40 36.79
CA PRO A 343 -30.03 27.57 36.65
C PRO A 343 -29.24 26.36 37.16
N ILE A 344 -28.18 26.02 36.44
CA ILE A 344 -27.31 24.89 36.77
C ILE A 344 -26.32 25.29 37.87
N GLY A 345 -26.53 24.77 39.08
CA GLY A 345 -25.62 24.88 40.22
C GLY A 345 -24.47 23.87 40.18
N ARG A 346 -23.52 24.01 41.11
CA ARG A 346 -22.44 23.04 41.36
C ARG A 346 -22.48 22.58 42.80
N SER A 347 -22.38 21.27 43.03
CA SER A 347 -22.27 20.71 44.38
C SER A 347 -20.90 21.05 44.98
N GLU A 348 -20.75 20.86 46.30
CA GLU A 348 -19.45 20.96 46.99
C GLU A 348 -18.40 19.99 46.41
N SER A 349 -18.86 18.87 45.84
CA SER A 349 -18.06 17.90 45.10
C SER A 349 -17.82 18.24 43.62
N GLY A 350 -18.29 19.40 43.13
CA GLY A 350 -18.07 19.89 41.77
C GLY A 350 -19.00 19.31 40.69
N HIS A 351 -19.96 18.45 41.05
CA HIS A 351 -20.92 17.89 40.11
C HIS A 351 -22.06 18.87 39.81
N PRO A 352 -22.47 19.01 38.54
CA PRO A 352 -23.52 19.96 38.18
C PRO A 352 -24.92 19.41 38.49
N PHE A 353 -25.79 20.26 39.03
CA PHE A 353 -27.17 19.92 39.37
C PHE A 353 -28.13 21.05 38.96
N LEU A 354 -29.38 20.69 38.71
CA LEU A 354 -30.51 21.61 38.53
C LEU A 354 -31.15 21.86 39.90
N ASP A 355 -31.30 23.12 40.28
CA ASP A 355 -31.87 23.48 41.59
C ASP A 355 -33.36 23.84 41.47
N PHE A 356 -34.23 22.96 41.97
CA PHE A 356 -35.67 23.17 42.01
C PHE A 356 -36.16 23.61 43.42
N SER A 357 -35.26 23.99 44.34
CA SER A 357 -35.62 24.29 45.74
C SER A 357 -36.40 25.60 45.96
N GLY A 358 -36.46 26.49 44.96
CA GLY A 358 -37.19 27.76 45.00
C GLY A 358 -38.29 27.88 43.94
N VAL A 359 -38.79 26.75 43.44
CA VAL A 359 -39.68 26.67 42.30
C VAL A 359 -41.03 26.08 42.76
N ASP A 360 -42.11 26.85 42.67
CA ASP A 360 -43.46 26.40 43.05
C ASP A 360 -43.91 25.18 42.22
N ASP A 361 -44.81 24.36 42.78
CA ASP A 361 -45.34 23.14 42.12
C ASP A 361 -45.96 23.40 40.74
N ASP A 362 -46.35 24.66 40.48
CA ASP A 362 -46.89 25.16 39.21
C ASP A 362 -45.87 25.24 38.05
N TRP A 363 -44.56 25.15 38.34
CA TRP A 363 -43.51 25.12 37.31
C TRP A 363 -43.57 23.86 36.45
N TYR A 364 -44.08 22.76 37.01
CA TYR A 364 -44.22 21.50 36.30
C TYR A 364 -45.47 21.45 35.41
N THR A 365 -46.35 22.46 35.48
CA THR A 365 -47.69 22.43 34.85
C THR A 365 -47.89 23.45 33.73
N PHE A 366 -46.91 24.29 33.38
CA PHE A 366 -47.08 25.24 32.27
C PHE A 366 -45.77 25.55 31.50
N LYS A 367 -45.51 24.81 30.41
CA LYS A 367 -45.57 25.28 29.00
C LYS A 367 -45.06 24.22 28.03
#